data_AF-A0A350KPA5-F1
#
_entry.id   AF-A0A350KPA5-F1
#
_cell.length_a   1.000
_cell.length_b   1.000
_cell.length_c   1.000
_cell.angle_alpha   90.00
_cell.angle_beta   90.00
_cell.angle_gamma   90.00
#
_symmetry.space_group_name_H-M   'P 1'
#
loop_
_entity.id
_entity.type
_entity.pdbx_description
1 polymer ?
#
loop_
_entity_poly.entity_id
_entity_poly.type
_entity_poly.pdbx_seq_one_letter_code
_entity_poly.pdbx_strand_id
1 'polypeptide(L)'
;MKMKRTEQHAAARETPCKATLYVESPAVMIPPHLKNKIMNRDNDVGATTGHAYFSITDKNGTETFYGFHSAAGLPGNENISLEKRLHLLLSGKYQGYVGDDSKSAHDDKMVYDITQSQYDKIQNFAEEQKKNPPKYQLFSGNCVLFAYKALKQADLKLPPQPFFHNPAAACLGIRIYDKASKLKKKLGKVCANILGRFSSTRKVSADILQSLKRKSDKQAFGVRSVTDALRQKRTAER
;
A
#
# COMPACT_ATOMS: atom_id res chain seq x y z
N MET A 1 35.03 -45.77 -0.07
CA MET A 1 35.19 -44.35 -0.47
C MET A 1 33.80 -43.71 -0.53
N LYS A 2 33.34 -43.09 0.58
CA LYS A 2 31.99 -42.51 0.69
C LYS A 2 32.04 -41.09 0.10
N MET A 3 31.36 -40.86 -1.02
CA MET A 3 31.19 -39.51 -1.57
C MET A 3 30.36 -38.66 -0.61
N LYS A 4 30.95 -37.54 -0.16
CA LYS A 4 30.27 -36.48 0.59
C LYS A 4 29.17 -35.89 -0.28
N ARG A 5 27.92 -35.99 0.19
CA ARG A 5 26.82 -35.12 -0.27
C ARG A 5 27.22 -33.69 0.07
N THR A 6 27.44 -32.88 -0.96
CA THR A 6 27.53 -31.43 -0.85
C THR A 6 26.17 -30.91 -0.43
N GLU A 7 26.10 -30.44 0.81
CA GLU A 7 25.06 -29.52 1.28
C GLU A 7 25.15 -28.26 0.42
N GLN A 8 24.35 -28.21 -0.64
CA GLN A 8 24.06 -26.97 -1.32
C GLN A 8 23.32 -26.08 -0.33
N HIS A 9 24.06 -25.15 0.28
CA HIS A 9 23.53 -23.99 0.96
C HIS A 9 22.39 -23.41 0.12
N ALA A 10 21.16 -23.57 0.61
CA ALA A 10 20.07 -22.69 0.23
C ALA A 10 20.51 -21.29 0.66
N ALA A 11 21.09 -20.53 -0.26
CA ALA A 11 21.37 -19.12 -0.04
C ALA A 11 20.04 -18.48 0.38
N ALA A 12 19.93 -18.15 1.67
CA ALA A 12 18.82 -17.40 2.21
C ALA A 12 18.74 -16.12 1.37
N ARG A 13 17.71 -16.03 0.51
CA ARG A 13 17.47 -14.81 -0.27
C ARG A 13 17.29 -13.71 0.76
N GLU A 14 18.21 -12.75 0.81
CA GLU A 14 18.02 -11.55 1.62
C GLU A 14 16.63 -10.98 1.33
N THR A 15 15.80 -10.89 2.36
CA THR A 15 14.47 -10.32 2.20
C THR A 15 14.66 -8.83 1.91
N PRO A 16 14.24 -8.32 0.75
CA PRO A 16 14.35 -6.90 0.48
C PRO A 16 13.50 -6.12 1.48
N CYS A 17 13.96 -4.92 1.87
CA CYS A 17 13.14 -3.97 2.59
C CYS A 17 11.86 -3.69 1.78
N LYS A 18 10.80 -3.25 2.45
CA LYS A 18 9.53 -2.91 1.79
C LYS A 18 9.03 -1.55 2.22
N ALA A 19 8.28 -0.91 1.33
CA ALA A 19 7.37 0.16 1.69
C ALA A 19 5.96 -0.24 1.26
N THR A 20 4.97 0.08 2.08
CA THR A 20 3.57 -0.21 1.75
C THR A 20 2.74 1.04 1.94
N LEU A 21 2.00 1.45 0.91
CA LEU A 21 0.91 2.41 1.01
C LEU A 21 -0.36 1.65 1.37
N TYR A 22 -1.01 2.03 2.47
CA TYR A 22 -2.31 1.52 2.88
C TYR A 22 -3.37 2.61 2.70
N VAL A 23 -4.54 2.21 2.22
CA VAL A 23 -5.66 3.13 2.03
C VAL A 23 -6.95 2.46 2.51
N GLU A 24 -7.63 3.17 3.39
CA GLU A 24 -9.03 2.92 3.72
C GLU A 24 -9.89 3.69 2.73
N SER A 25 -10.69 2.97 1.94
CA SER A 25 -11.59 3.59 1.00
C SER A 25 -12.78 4.24 1.71
N PRO A 26 -13.26 5.40 1.25
CA PRO A 26 -14.51 5.97 1.74
C PRO A 26 -15.66 4.97 1.65
N ALA A 27 -16.59 4.99 2.61
CA ALA A 27 -17.71 4.03 2.67
C ALA A 27 -18.51 3.90 1.35
N VAL A 28 -18.67 5.01 0.63
CA VAL A 28 -19.39 5.08 -0.67
C VAL A 28 -18.69 4.31 -1.79
N MET A 29 -17.39 4.03 -1.67
CA MET A 29 -16.60 3.31 -2.67
C MET A 29 -16.56 1.80 -2.46
N ILE A 30 -17.23 1.30 -1.41
CA ILE A 30 -17.28 -0.11 -1.07
C ILE A 30 -18.62 -0.66 -1.56
N PRO A 31 -18.59 -1.67 -2.44
CA PRO A 31 -19.81 -2.33 -2.86
C PRO A 31 -20.57 -2.88 -1.64
N PRO A 32 -21.90 -2.72 -1.55
CA PRO A 32 -22.69 -3.17 -0.39
C PRO A 32 -22.43 -4.63 0.01
N HIS A 33 -22.28 -5.51 -0.98
CA HIS A 33 -22.01 -6.95 -0.77
C HIS A 33 -20.60 -7.27 -0.20
N LEU A 34 -19.70 -6.28 -0.12
CA LEU A 34 -18.36 -6.40 0.44
C LEU A 34 -18.20 -5.71 1.80
N LYS A 35 -19.18 -4.92 2.26
CA LYS A 35 -19.09 -4.16 3.51
C LYS A 35 -18.80 -5.04 4.73
N ASN A 36 -19.39 -6.24 4.81
CA ASN A 36 -19.18 -7.18 5.92
C ASN A 36 -17.94 -8.07 5.74
N LYS A 37 -17.17 -7.89 4.66
CA LYS A 37 -16.00 -8.71 4.29
C LYS A 37 -14.67 -7.96 4.36
N ILE A 38 -14.73 -6.65 4.57
CA ILE A 38 -13.56 -5.79 4.79
C ILE A 38 -13.32 -5.62 6.29
N MET A 39 -12.17 -5.06 6.67
CA MET A 39 -11.85 -4.80 8.08
C MET A 39 -12.98 -3.99 8.73
N ASN A 40 -13.33 -4.37 9.96
CA ASN A 40 -14.41 -3.71 10.70
C ASN A 40 -14.01 -2.24 10.91
N ARG A 41 -14.95 -1.35 10.60
CA ARG A 41 -14.72 0.09 10.68
C ARG A 41 -15.51 0.58 11.89
N ASP A 42 -14.81 1.03 12.91
CA ASP A 42 -15.47 1.78 13.96
C ASP A 42 -16.08 3.04 13.32
N ASN A 43 -17.24 3.50 13.81
CA ASN A 43 -18.07 4.57 13.22
C ASN A 43 -17.43 5.98 13.30
N ASP A 44 -16.14 6.10 13.04
CA ASP A 44 -15.39 7.35 13.06
C ASP A 44 -15.44 8.05 11.68
N VAL A 45 -15.10 9.33 11.67
CA VAL A 45 -15.02 10.20 10.49
C VAL A 45 -14.15 9.57 9.39
N GLY A 46 -13.09 8.83 9.77
CA GLY A 46 -12.25 8.04 8.86
C GLY A 46 -13.02 7.01 8.03
N ALA A 47 -14.05 6.37 8.60
CA ALA A 47 -14.90 5.43 7.86
C ALA A 47 -15.71 6.12 6.75
N THR A 48 -16.03 7.40 6.92
CA THR A 48 -16.80 8.21 5.95
C THR A 48 -15.91 8.80 4.88
N THR A 49 -14.77 9.41 5.25
CA THR A 49 -13.89 10.13 4.32
C THR A 49 -12.75 9.28 3.75
N GLY A 50 -12.52 8.10 4.31
CA GLY A 50 -11.34 7.29 4.08
C GLY A 50 -10.11 7.84 4.81
N HIS A 51 -9.04 7.05 4.78
CA HIS A 51 -7.75 7.37 5.37
C HIS A 51 -6.60 6.78 4.56
N ALA A 52 -5.40 7.35 4.65
CA ALA A 52 -4.22 6.81 3.99
C ALA A 52 -3.00 6.93 4.91
N TYR A 53 -2.21 5.88 4.95
CA TYR A 53 -1.01 5.80 5.77
C TYR A 53 0.00 4.90 5.08
N PHE A 54 1.22 4.84 5.58
CA PHE A 54 2.22 3.96 5.01
C PHE A 54 2.97 3.19 6.09
N SER A 55 3.61 2.10 5.67
CA SER A 55 4.59 1.41 6.48
C SER A 55 5.91 1.26 5.73
N ILE A 56 6.95 1.01 6.51
CA ILE A 56 8.23 0.52 6.02
C ILE A 56 8.59 -0.76 6.77
N THR A 57 9.08 -1.76 6.06
CA THR A 57 9.54 -3.04 6.60
C THR A 57 11.04 -3.15 6.40
N ASP A 58 11.79 -3.38 7.47
CA ASP A 58 13.23 -3.58 7.41
C ASP A 58 13.60 -4.97 6.83
N LYS A 59 14.90 -5.25 6.70
CA LYS A 59 15.40 -6.55 6.22
C LYS A 59 15.07 -7.72 7.15
N ASN A 60 14.84 -7.44 8.43
CA ASN A 60 14.50 -8.42 9.47
C ASN A 60 13.00 -8.74 9.47
N GLY A 61 12.19 -8.01 8.72
CA GLY A 61 10.75 -8.17 8.66
C GLY A 61 9.98 -7.32 9.67
N THR A 62 10.64 -6.42 10.40
CA THR A 62 9.99 -5.49 11.34
C THR A 62 9.29 -4.40 10.56
N GLU A 63 7.98 -4.28 10.71
CA GLU A 63 7.16 -3.27 10.03
C GLU A 63 6.83 -2.11 10.99
N THR A 64 7.15 -0.89 10.56
CA THR A 64 6.82 0.35 11.28
C THR A 64 5.77 1.12 10.48
N PHE A 65 4.72 1.61 11.16
CA PHE A 65 3.58 2.28 10.53
C PHE A 65 3.56 3.77 10.88
N TYR A 66 3.19 4.59 9.89
CA TYR A 66 3.12 6.04 10.00
C TYR A 66 1.81 6.54 9.38
N GLY A 67 0.92 7.06 10.23
CA GLY A 67 -0.27 7.79 9.83
C GLY A 67 -0.14 9.27 10.14
N PHE A 68 -0.83 10.10 9.37
CA PHE A 68 -0.93 11.54 9.64
C PHE A 68 -2.39 11.95 9.82
N HIS A 69 -2.68 12.51 10.98
CA HIS A 69 -4.01 12.81 11.46
C HIS A 69 -4.15 14.28 11.78
N SER A 70 -5.39 14.77 11.77
CA SER A 70 -5.68 16.03 12.44
C SER A 70 -5.67 15.78 13.94
N ALA A 71 -4.96 16.61 14.70
CA ALA A 71 -5.02 16.47 16.16
C ALA A 71 -6.47 16.68 16.69
N ALA A 72 -7.34 17.36 15.94
CA ALA A 72 -8.75 17.57 16.31
C ALA A 72 -9.59 16.28 16.22
N GLY A 73 -9.09 15.25 15.52
CA GLY A 73 -9.70 13.93 15.43
C GLY A 73 -9.15 12.93 16.46
N LEU A 74 -8.19 13.32 17.30
CA LEU A 74 -7.63 12.44 18.33
C LEU A 74 -8.56 12.29 19.55
N PRO A 75 -8.48 11.16 20.27
CA PRO A 75 -9.15 10.98 21.56
C PRO A 75 -8.84 12.14 22.53
N GLY A 76 -9.84 12.60 23.27
CA GLY A 76 -9.75 13.79 24.14
C GLY A 76 -10.20 15.11 23.47
N ASN A 77 -10.46 15.10 22.16
CA ASN A 77 -11.08 16.21 21.44
C ASN A 77 -12.55 15.91 21.07
N GLU A 78 -13.23 14.99 21.78
CA GLU A 78 -14.61 14.58 21.49
C GLU A 78 -15.61 15.74 21.57
N ASN A 79 -15.32 16.76 22.39
CA ASN A 79 -16.20 17.90 22.64
C ASN A 79 -16.27 18.93 21.49
N ILE A 80 -15.49 18.77 20.42
CA ILE A 80 -15.54 19.66 19.25
C ILE A 80 -16.66 19.18 18.33
N SER A 81 -17.69 20.03 18.12
CA SER A 81 -18.79 19.73 17.19
C SER A 81 -18.30 19.44 15.77
N LEU A 82 -19.04 18.63 15.01
CA LEU A 82 -18.70 18.24 13.63
C LEU A 82 -18.45 19.47 12.73
N GLU A 83 -19.30 20.50 12.83
CA GLU A 83 -19.18 21.74 12.06
C GLU A 83 -17.88 22.48 12.39
N LYS A 84 -17.55 22.59 13.68
CA LYS A 84 -16.30 23.21 14.14
C LYS A 84 -15.08 22.39 13.73
N ARG A 85 -15.15 21.06 13.77
CA ARG A 85 -14.11 20.17 13.25
C ARG A 85 -13.90 20.39 11.76
N LEU A 86 -14.97 20.41 10.97
CA LEU A 86 -14.89 20.62 9.53
C LEU A 86 -14.27 22.00 9.21
N HIS A 87 -14.71 23.05 9.89
CA HIS A 87 -14.12 24.38 9.73
C HIS A 87 -12.62 24.38 10.04
N LEU A 88 -12.19 23.72 11.12
CA LEU A 88 -10.76 23.60 11.47
C LEU A 88 -9.94 22.80 10.45
N LEU A 89 -10.52 21.72 9.90
CA LEU A 89 -9.92 20.88 8.86
C LEU A 89 -9.79 21.63 7.52
N LEU A 90 -10.73 22.53 7.22
CA LEU A 90 -10.71 23.38 6.03
C LEU A 90 -9.76 24.57 6.18
N SER A 91 -9.72 25.19 7.37
CA SER A 91 -8.98 26.42 7.61
C SER A 91 -7.46 26.22 7.70
N GLY A 92 -6.97 24.98 7.82
CA GLY A 92 -5.54 24.67 7.94
C GLY A 92 -4.88 25.26 9.21
N LYS A 93 -5.69 25.62 10.22
CA LYS A 93 -5.21 26.25 11.46
C LYS A 93 -4.82 25.22 12.53
N TYR A 94 -5.16 23.96 12.33
CA TYR A 94 -4.95 22.91 13.33
C TYR A 94 -3.63 22.18 13.10
N GLN A 95 -2.94 21.90 14.20
CA GLN A 95 -1.71 21.13 14.19
C GLN A 95 -2.03 19.68 13.77
N GLY A 96 -1.21 19.12 12.90
CA GLY A 96 -1.29 17.70 12.57
C GLY A 96 -0.58 16.84 13.60
N TYR A 97 -0.76 15.54 13.50
CA TYR A 97 -0.11 14.54 14.35
C TYR A 97 0.34 13.36 13.50
N VAL A 98 1.60 12.94 13.65
CA VAL A 98 2.11 11.72 13.04
C VAL A 98 2.16 10.63 14.11
N GLY A 99 1.46 9.52 13.87
CA GLY A 99 1.28 8.44 14.83
C GLY A 99 1.47 7.05 14.24
N ASP A 100 1.38 6.05 15.11
CA ASP A 100 1.37 4.63 14.71
C ASP A 100 -0.04 4.23 14.25
N ASP A 101 -0.13 3.81 13.00
CA ASP A 101 -1.37 3.38 12.33
C ASP A 101 -1.45 1.87 12.13
N SER A 102 -0.68 1.09 12.89
CA SER A 102 -0.70 -0.37 12.86
C SER A 102 -2.09 -0.99 13.06
N LYS A 103 -2.98 -0.29 13.76
CA LYS A 103 -4.37 -0.71 14.02
C LYS A 103 -5.41 -0.09 13.08
N SER A 104 -5.01 0.82 12.19
CA SER A 104 -5.92 1.46 11.25
C SER A 104 -6.49 0.45 10.26
N ALA A 105 -7.77 0.57 9.94
CA ALA A 105 -8.41 -0.25 8.92
C ALA A 105 -7.86 0.10 7.52
N HIS A 106 -7.81 -0.89 6.63
CA HIS A 106 -7.54 -0.66 5.21
C HIS A 106 -8.16 -1.76 4.36
N ASP A 107 -8.48 -1.43 3.12
CA ASP A 107 -9.05 -2.36 2.14
C ASP A 107 -8.34 -2.29 0.78
N ASP A 108 -7.50 -1.27 0.56
CA ASP A 108 -6.61 -1.18 -0.58
C ASP A 108 -5.15 -1.00 -0.08
N LYS A 109 -4.19 -1.65 -0.74
CA LYS A 109 -2.76 -1.43 -0.45
C LYS A 109 -1.86 -1.57 -1.67
N MET A 110 -0.71 -0.91 -1.64
CA MET A 110 0.34 -1.03 -2.65
C MET A 110 1.71 -1.22 -2.00
N VAL A 111 2.33 -2.37 -2.29
CA VAL A 111 3.61 -2.81 -1.73
C VAL A 111 4.72 -2.60 -2.75
N TYR A 112 5.87 -2.12 -2.28
CA TYR A 112 7.08 -1.85 -3.05
C TYR A 112 8.24 -2.60 -2.42
N ASP A 113 9.00 -3.33 -3.22
CA ASP A 113 10.34 -3.79 -2.81
C ASP A 113 11.29 -2.60 -2.93
N ILE A 114 12.01 -2.27 -1.85
CA ILE A 114 12.90 -1.10 -1.78
C ILE A 114 14.29 -1.50 -1.26
N THR A 115 15.27 -0.67 -1.59
CA THR A 115 16.64 -0.78 -1.05
C THR A 115 16.73 -0.22 0.37
N GLN A 116 17.83 -0.53 1.07
CA GLN A 116 18.10 0.05 2.40
C GLN A 116 18.18 1.58 2.35
N SER A 117 18.88 2.15 1.36
CA SER A 117 18.98 3.61 1.23
C SER A 117 17.61 4.28 1.03
N GLN A 118 16.71 3.64 0.28
CA GLN A 118 15.34 4.11 0.14
C GLN A 118 14.54 4.00 1.45
N TYR A 119 14.72 2.91 2.18
CA TYR A 119 14.13 2.73 3.52
C TYR A 119 14.56 3.88 4.45
N ASP A 120 15.86 4.16 4.53
CA ASP A 120 16.41 5.19 5.42
C ASP A 120 15.88 6.59 5.07
N LYS A 121 15.75 6.91 3.78
CA LYS A 121 15.17 8.19 3.31
C LYS A 121 13.71 8.35 3.75
N ILE A 122 12.90 7.30 3.60
CA ILE A 122 11.50 7.31 4.01
C ILE A 122 11.42 7.46 5.54
N GLN A 123 12.21 6.69 6.28
CA GLN A 123 12.23 6.71 7.74
C GLN A 123 12.63 8.08 8.28
N ASN A 124 13.71 8.66 7.77
CA ASN A 124 14.20 9.97 8.20
C ASN A 124 13.14 11.06 8.01
N PHE A 125 12.46 11.07 6.86
CA PHE A 125 11.35 11.98 6.62
C PHE A 125 10.21 11.76 7.64
N ALA A 126 9.82 10.51 7.87
CA ALA A 126 8.72 10.19 8.78
C ALA A 126 9.03 10.64 10.23
N GLU A 127 10.24 10.35 10.72
CA GLU A 127 10.69 10.73 12.06
C GLU A 127 10.86 12.25 12.21
N GLU A 128 11.30 12.95 11.16
CA GLU A 128 11.37 14.41 11.17
C GLU A 128 9.97 15.04 11.27
N GLN A 129 9.03 14.57 10.45
CA GLN A 129 7.64 15.04 10.50
C GLN A 129 6.94 14.60 11.80
N LYS A 130 7.39 13.53 12.45
CA LYS A 130 6.87 13.14 13.77
C LYS A 130 7.32 14.08 14.88
N LYS A 131 8.57 14.55 14.83
CA LYS A 131 9.12 15.53 15.78
C LYS A 131 8.48 16.91 15.58
N ASN A 132 8.32 17.33 14.33
CA ASN A 132 7.74 18.61 13.95
C ASN A 132 6.60 18.41 12.94
N PRO A 133 5.40 18.00 13.37
CA PRO A 133 4.31 17.74 12.45
C PRO A 133 3.92 19.00 11.67
N PRO A 134 3.53 18.86 10.40
CA PRO A 134 2.93 19.97 9.67
C PRO A 134 1.50 20.21 10.18
N LYS A 135 0.92 21.36 9.80
CA LYS A 135 -0.51 21.61 10.03
C LYS A 135 -1.36 20.69 9.15
N TYR A 136 -2.45 20.20 9.71
CA TYR A 136 -3.38 19.37 8.95
C TYR A 136 -4.38 20.24 8.19
N GLN A 137 -4.53 19.97 6.89
CA GLN A 137 -5.52 20.61 6.03
C GLN A 137 -6.05 19.62 4.99
N LEU A 138 -7.38 19.54 4.88
CA LEU A 138 -8.06 18.50 4.09
C LEU A 138 -7.62 18.43 2.62
N PHE A 139 -7.23 19.55 2.00
CA PHE A 139 -6.90 19.62 0.57
C PHE A 139 -5.41 19.73 0.23
N SER A 140 -4.56 20.14 1.18
CA SER A 140 -3.17 20.59 0.92
C SER A 140 -2.14 20.04 1.92
N GLY A 141 -2.59 19.42 3.01
CA GLY A 141 -1.75 18.85 4.06
C GLY A 141 -2.50 17.76 4.80
N ASN A 142 -2.85 16.69 4.10
CA ASN A 142 -3.64 15.58 4.63
C ASN A 142 -2.84 14.27 4.66
N CYS A 143 -3.50 13.20 5.10
CA CYS A 143 -2.93 11.86 5.24
C CYS A 143 -2.35 11.30 3.92
N VAL A 144 -3.04 11.50 2.79
CA VAL A 144 -2.57 11.06 1.46
C VAL A 144 -1.32 11.80 1.04
N LEU A 145 -1.32 13.13 1.16
CA LEU A 145 -0.16 13.95 0.79
C LEU A 145 1.05 13.62 1.65
N PHE A 146 0.85 13.40 2.96
CA PHE A 146 1.91 12.95 3.85
C PHE A 146 2.51 11.62 3.40
N ALA A 147 1.68 10.59 3.19
CA ALA A 147 2.14 9.28 2.74
C ALA A 147 2.84 9.36 1.38
N TYR A 148 2.27 10.14 0.44
CA TYR A 148 2.87 10.35 -0.88
C TYR A 148 4.23 11.05 -0.79
N LYS A 149 4.35 12.12 0.02
CA LYS A 149 5.61 12.84 0.22
C LYS A 149 6.69 11.95 0.83
N ALA A 150 6.33 11.11 1.81
CA ALA A 150 7.26 10.16 2.42
C ALA A 150 7.76 9.13 1.40
N LEU A 151 6.86 8.46 0.69
CA LEU A 151 7.23 7.44 -0.29
C LEU A 151 7.95 8.03 -1.51
N LYS A 152 7.70 9.29 -1.86
CA LYS A 152 8.44 10.02 -2.90
C LYS A 152 9.90 10.30 -2.53
N GLN A 153 10.28 10.31 -1.25
CA GLN A 153 11.70 10.42 -0.86
C GLN A 153 12.54 9.27 -1.40
N ALA A 154 11.91 8.13 -1.68
CA ALA A 154 12.52 6.95 -2.27
C ALA A 154 12.30 6.83 -3.79
N ASP A 155 11.84 7.90 -4.45
CA ASP A 155 11.54 7.95 -5.89
C ASP A 155 10.53 6.88 -6.35
N LEU A 156 9.63 6.47 -5.46
CA LEU A 156 8.65 5.43 -5.76
C LEU A 156 7.59 5.93 -6.73
N LYS A 157 7.25 5.07 -7.71
CA LYS A 157 6.16 5.32 -8.66
C LYS A 157 4.81 5.01 -8.03
N LEU A 158 4.25 6.01 -7.38
CA LEU A 158 2.95 5.97 -6.69
C LEU A 158 1.76 5.87 -7.65
N PRO A 159 0.60 5.38 -7.18
CA PRO A 159 -0.62 5.42 -7.97
C PRO A 159 -0.94 6.86 -8.42
N PRO A 160 -1.35 7.06 -9.68
CA PRO A 160 -1.77 8.38 -10.14
C PRO A 160 -3.04 8.81 -9.40
N GLN A 161 -3.10 10.10 -9.07
CA GLN A 161 -4.25 10.75 -8.43
C GLN A 161 -4.95 11.60 -9.49
N PRO A 162 -6.06 11.14 -10.10
CA PRO A 162 -6.72 11.88 -11.19
C PRO A 162 -7.39 13.19 -10.74
N PHE A 163 -7.48 13.45 -9.42
CA PHE A 163 -8.09 14.64 -8.82
C PHE A 163 -7.20 15.13 -7.66
N PHE A 164 -7.80 15.88 -6.72
CA PHE A 164 -7.18 16.22 -5.44
C PHE A 164 -6.64 14.97 -4.72
N HIS A 165 -5.53 15.12 -4.01
CA HIS A 165 -4.92 14.04 -3.23
C HIS A 165 -5.85 13.70 -2.06
N ASN A 166 -6.69 12.68 -2.24
CA ASN A 166 -7.66 12.22 -1.26
C ASN A 166 -7.76 10.69 -1.28
N PRO A 167 -8.27 10.06 -0.20
CA PRO A 167 -8.31 8.61 -0.09
C PRO A 167 -9.04 7.93 -1.25
N ALA A 168 -10.12 8.54 -1.76
CA ALA A 168 -10.88 8.03 -2.90
C ALA A 168 -10.00 7.89 -4.17
N ALA A 169 -9.27 8.94 -4.50
CA ALA A 169 -8.39 8.96 -5.67
C ALA A 169 -7.21 7.98 -5.50
N ALA A 170 -6.69 7.80 -4.28
CA ALA A 170 -5.69 6.76 -3.98
C ALA A 170 -6.22 5.34 -4.17
N CYS A 171 -7.41 5.05 -3.66
CA CYS A 171 -8.08 3.78 -3.89
C CYS A 171 -8.28 3.50 -5.39
N LEU A 172 -8.77 4.49 -6.15
CA LEU A 172 -8.95 4.34 -7.60
C LEU A 172 -7.62 4.04 -8.29
N GLY A 173 -6.55 4.78 -7.98
CA GLY A 173 -5.22 4.55 -8.53
C GLY A 173 -4.70 3.13 -8.26
N ILE A 174 -4.82 2.66 -7.01
CA ILE A 174 -4.41 1.29 -6.61
C ILE A 174 -5.22 0.24 -7.38
N ARG A 175 -6.55 0.41 -7.46
CA ARG A 175 -7.46 -0.54 -8.13
C ARG A 175 -7.23 -0.59 -9.64
N ILE A 176 -6.96 0.55 -10.29
CA ILE A 176 -6.59 0.61 -11.71
C ILE A 176 -5.28 -0.14 -11.94
N TYR A 177 -4.27 0.10 -11.10
CA TYR A 177 -2.99 -0.60 -11.19
C TYR A 177 -3.14 -2.12 -10.97
N ASP A 178 -3.90 -2.55 -9.96
CA ASP A 178 -4.16 -3.97 -9.69
C ASP A 178 -4.78 -4.65 -10.93
N LYS A 179 -5.86 -4.08 -11.49
CA LYS A 179 -6.49 -4.59 -12.72
C LYS A 179 -5.52 -4.64 -13.90
N ALA A 180 -4.78 -3.57 -14.17
CA ALA A 180 -3.82 -3.51 -15.26
C ALA A 180 -2.70 -4.55 -15.08
N SER A 181 -2.21 -4.73 -13.85
CA SER A 181 -1.16 -5.71 -13.53
C SER A 181 -1.63 -7.16 -13.74
N LYS A 182 -2.88 -7.46 -13.37
CA LYS A 182 -3.50 -8.77 -13.60
C LYS A 182 -3.71 -9.04 -15.08
N LEU A 183 -4.17 -8.04 -15.84
CA LEU A 183 -4.32 -8.16 -17.29
C LEU A 183 -2.98 -8.40 -17.96
N LYS A 184 -1.95 -7.63 -17.61
CA LYS A 184 -0.57 -7.82 -18.10
C LYS A 184 -0.05 -9.22 -17.80
N LYS A 185 -0.28 -9.75 -16.58
CA LYS A 185 0.11 -11.13 -16.22
C LYS A 185 -0.64 -12.18 -17.04
N LYS A 186 -1.95 -12.01 -17.27
CA LYS A 186 -2.74 -12.93 -18.10
C LYS A 186 -2.25 -12.93 -19.54
N LEU A 187 -2.07 -11.75 -20.14
CA LEU A 187 -1.53 -11.59 -21.49
C LEU A 187 -0.12 -12.17 -21.60
N GLY A 188 0.76 -11.89 -20.63
CA GLY A 188 2.11 -12.45 -20.58
C GLY A 188 2.13 -13.97 -20.52
N LYS A 189 1.22 -14.60 -19.76
CA LYS A 189 1.05 -16.07 -19.74
C LYS A 189 0.58 -16.61 -21.09
N VAL A 190 -0.41 -15.96 -21.71
CA VAL A 190 -0.90 -16.36 -23.04
C VAL A 190 0.22 -16.26 -24.07
N CYS A 191 0.92 -15.13 -24.13
CA CYS A 191 2.07 -14.94 -25.01
C CYS A 191 3.17 -15.96 -24.75
N ALA A 192 3.53 -16.23 -23.48
CA ALA A 192 4.53 -17.23 -23.14
C ALA A 192 4.11 -18.65 -23.55
N ASN A 193 2.83 -18.99 -23.44
CA ASN A 193 2.29 -20.28 -23.87
C ASN A 193 2.28 -20.41 -25.39
N ILE A 194 1.90 -19.36 -26.12
CA ILE A 194 1.96 -19.32 -27.59
C ILE A 194 3.42 -19.46 -28.05
N LEU A 195 4.31 -18.62 -27.53
CA LEU A 195 5.74 -18.67 -27.86
C LEU A 195 6.36 -20.02 -27.50
N GLY A 196 5.99 -20.63 -26.37
CA GLY A 196 6.45 -21.97 -26.00
C GLY A 196 5.95 -23.08 -26.93
N ARG A 197 4.80 -22.91 -27.59
CA ARG A 197 4.30 -23.84 -28.61
C ARG A 197 4.99 -23.66 -29.97
N PHE A 198 5.44 -22.44 -30.27
CA PHE A 198 6.21 -22.13 -31.49
C PHE A 198 7.74 -22.15 -31.27
N SER A 199 8.23 -22.39 -30.04
CA SER A 199 9.67 -22.35 -29.76
C SER A 199 10.43 -23.55 -30.29
N SER A 200 9.73 -24.63 -30.66
CA SER A 200 10.32 -25.76 -31.39
C SER A 200 10.64 -25.41 -32.84
N THR A 201 9.97 -24.41 -33.43
CA THR A 201 10.15 -23.98 -34.82
C THR A 201 10.91 -22.66 -34.98
N ARG A 202 10.96 -21.80 -33.95
CA ARG A 202 11.88 -20.65 -33.86
C ARG A 202 12.51 -20.58 -32.47
N LYS A 203 13.84 -20.49 -32.39
CA LYS A 203 14.59 -20.32 -31.11
C LYS A 203 14.21 -18.99 -30.43
N VAL A 204 13.14 -18.97 -29.67
CA VAL A 204 12.81 -17.86 -28.76
C VAL A 204 13.76 -17.96 -27.57
N SER A 205 14.54 -16.92 -27.29
CA SER A 205 15.53 -16.96 -26.21
C SER A 205 14.86 -17.13 -24.84
N ALA A 206 15.51 -17.89 -23.97
CA ALA A 206 15.08 -18.10 -22.59
C ALA A 206 14.88 -16.78 -21.84
N ASP A 207 15.67 -15.76 -22.17
CA ASP A 207 15.60 -14.40 -21.60
C ASP A 207 14.27 -13.70 -21.89
N ILE A 208 13.71 -13.86 -23.10
CA ILE A 208 12.40 -13.30 -23.45
C ILE A 208 11.32 -13.98 -22.61
N LEU A 209 11.36 -15.31 -22.48
CA LEU A 209 10.41 -16.05 -21.65
C LEU A 209 10.57 -15.71 -20.17
N GLN A 210 11.79 -15.46 -19.70
CA GLN A 210 12.08 -15.11 -18.32
C GLN A 210 11.64 -13.68 -17.99
N SER A 211 11.82 -12.73 -18.92
CA SER A 211 11.35 -11.35 -18.77
C SER A 211 9.82 -11.27 -18.67
N LEU A 212 9.09 -12.11 -19.43
CA LEU A 212 7.63 -12.24 -19.33
C LEU A 212 7.16 -12.84 -18.00
N LYS A 213 8.02 -13.63 -17.34
CA LYS A 213 7.77 -14.27 -16.04
C LYS A 213 8.24 -13.45 -14.84
N ARG A 214 9.03 -12.40 -15.05
CA ARG A 214 9.63 -11.59 -13.97
C ARG A 214 8.55 -10.99 -13.08
N LYS A 215 8.65 -11.19 -11.76
CA LYS A 215 7.76 -10.56 -10.77
C LYS A 215 7.99 -9.05 -10.78
N SER A 216 6.91 -8.27 -10.68
CA SER A 216 7.00 -6.83 -10.53
C SER A 216 7.61 -6.50 -9.16
N ASP A 217 8.46 -5.48 -9.15
CA ASP A 217 8.98 -4.71 -8.03
C ASP A 217 7.91 -4.06 -7.13
N LYS A 218 6.67 -3.99 -7.62
CA LYS A 218 5.54 -3.46 -6.87
C LYS A 218 4.24 -4.23 -7.11
N GLN A 219 3.40 -4.32 -6.10
CA GLN A 219 2.17 -5.09 -6.10
C GLN A 219 1.03 -4.27 -5.51
N ALA A 220 -0.09 -4.15 -6.23
CA ALA A 220 -1.29 -3.52 -5.72
C ALA A 220 -2.33 -4.59 -5.39
N PHE A 221 -3.08 -4.35 -4.33
CA PHE A 221 -4.17 -5.18 -3.87
C PHE A 221 -5.36 -4.26 -3.65
N GLY A 222 -6.33 -4.30 -4.57
CA GLY A 222 -7.59 -3.61 -4.34
C GLY A 222 -8.54 -4.43 -3.47
N VAL A 223 -9.65 -3.82 -3.02
CA VAL A 223 -10.68 -4.45 -2.15
C VAL A 223 -11.03 -5.88 -2.56
N ARG A 224 -11.28 -6.13 -3.85
CA ARG A 224 -11.61 -7.49 -4.33
C ARG A 224 -10.48 -8.50 -4.07
N SER A 225 -9.24 -8.09 -4.32
CA SER A 225 -8.05 -8.91 -4.08
C SER A 225 -7.87 -9.22 -2.60
N VAL A 226 -8.14 -8.23 -1.73
CA VAL A 226 -8.09 -8.40 -0.28
C VAL A 226 -9.18 -9.37 0.17
N THR A 227 -10.41 -9.20 -0.30
CA THR A 227 -11.52 -10.12 0.04
C THR A 227 -11.29 -11.55 -0.45
N ASP A 228 -10.69 -11.72 -1.64
CA ASP A 228 -10.36 -13.04 -2.18
C ASP A 228 -9.26 -13.72 -1.35
N ALA A 229 -8.23 -12.96 -0.92
CA ALA A 229 -7.17 -13.47 -0.06
C ALA A 229 -7.68 -13.85 1.34
N LEU A 230 -8.56 -13.03 1.94
CA LEU A 230 -9.21 -13.33 3.21
C LEU A 230 -10.07 -14.60 3.13
N ARG A 231 -10.78 -14.81 2.01
CA ARG A 231 -11.54 -16.03 1.78
C ARG A 231 -10.63 -17.26 1.71
N GLN A 232 -9.53 -17.18 0.96
CA GLN A 232 -8.58 -18.29 0.83
C GLN A 232 -7.93 -18.66 2.17
N LYS A 233 -7.56 -17.66 2.98
CA LYS A 233 -6.99 -17.88 4.31
C LYS A 233 -7.96 -18.64 5.23
N ARG A 234 -9.24 -18.24 5.27
CA ARG A 234 -10.28 -18.92 6.05
C ARG A 234 -10.53 -20.37 5.59
N THR A 235 -10.35 -20.66 4.31
CA THR A 235 -10.47 -22.03 3.78
C THR A 235 -9.25 -22.88 4.12
N ALA A 236 -8.06 -22.29 4.23
CA ALA A 236 -6.83 -23.00 4.60
C ALA A 236 -6.70 -23.27 6.11
N GLU A 237 -7.43 -22.52 6.94
CA GLU A 237 -7.50 -22.67 8.40
C GLU A 237 -8.65 -23.61 8.85
N ARG A 238 -9.37 -24.23 7.91
CA ARG A 238 -10.40 -25.25 8.15
C ARG A 238 -9.93 -26.60 7.66
#